data_AF-A0A956IRB4-F1
#
_entry.id   AF-A0A956IRB4-F1
#
_cell.length_a   1.000
_cell.length_b   1.000
_cell.length_c   1.000
_cell.angle_alpha   90.00
_cell.angle_beta   90.00
_cell.angle_gamma   90.00
#
_symmetry.space_group_name_H-M   'P 1'
#
loop_
_entity.id
_entity.type
_entity.pdbx_description
1 polymer ?
#
loop_
_entity_poly.entity_id
_entity_poly.type
_entity_poly.pdbx_seq_one_letter_code
_entity_poly.pdbx_strand_id
1 'polypeptide(L)'
;MGKDVYVTKADGELEPLDLTKLKHSLARSGAAEALVERVARRVASKVENGIPTEKLYRLAFRQLRKERRHISARYSLKRAVMQLGPTGYPFERLIAAILSQEGWRTEVGVNLQGAVNHEIDVLAEYASGDESHRLLVECKHKMSGDAKCDVKTALYVSARARDLLGDLHGNSDQFWLVTNGRFTADAVVYAKSVHLGLLSWDLPKSPPINVHDYDRKSVPPPAAVELDLPQRNLAQRITDELAFPITCLTSLKQRHKQQLLDDRIVLCRELDAHPELLQKLRLDAAQRTEVRRELFDLLHPLTLEPSPPSTRDEPPGPELLP
;
A
#
# COMPACT_ATOMS: atom_id res chain seq x y z
N MET A 1 4.69 -17.99 36.37
CA MET A 1 4.88 -16.61 35.87
C MET A 1 5.53 -16.69 34.50
N GLY A 2 4.78 -16.39 33.44
CA GLY A 2 5.36 -16.34 32.09
C GLY A 2 6.37 -15.20 32.04
N LYS A 3 7.56 -15.43 31.47
CA LYS A 3 8.57 -14.38 31.29
C LYS A 3 7.95 -13.26 30.46
N ASP A 4 7.99 -12.03 30.96
CA ASP A 4 7.66 -10.86 30.16
C ASP A 4 8.66 -10.77 29.01
N VAL A 5 8.15 -10.90 27.78
CA VAL A 5 8.95 -10.86 26.57
C VAL A 5 8.91 -9.44 26.03
N TYR A 6 10.07 -8.84 25.80
CA TYR A 6 10.21 -7.49 25.28
C TYR A 6 10.59 -7.49 23.80
N VAL A 7 10.24 -6.40 23.11
CA VAL A 7 10.53 -6.12 21.71
C VAL A 7 11.35 -4.83 21.63
N THR A 8 12.38 -4.83 20.80
CA THR A 8 13.24 -3.65 20.55
C THR A 8 12.71 -2.87 19.35
N LYS A 9 12.31 -1.62 19.57
CA LYS A 9 11.86 -0.70 18.52
C LYS A 9 13.02 -0.23 17.64
N ALA A 10 12.70 0.51 16.58
CA ALA A 10 13.69 1.02 15.63
C ALA A 10 14.63 2.07 16.25
N ASP A 11 14.18 2.76 17.29
CA ASP A 11 14.95 3.73 18.09
C ASP A 11 15.74 3.08 19.24
N GLY A 12 15.66 1.75 19.39
CA GLY A 12 16.32 1.00 20.46
C GLY A 12 15.52 0.88 21.75
N GLU A 13 14.34 1.52 21.86
CA GLU A 13 13.49 1.41 23.04
C GLU A 13 12.94 -0.02 23.20
N LEU A 14 12.92 -0.53 24.43
CA LEU A 14 12.30 -1.80 24.77
C LEU A 14 10.84 -1.58 25.19
N GLU A 15 9.92 -2.28 24.53
CA GLU A 15 8.52 -2.33 24.94
C GLU A 15 8.08 -3.78 25.22
N PRO A 16 7.16 -4.02 26.17
CA PRO A 16 6.55 -5.34 26.32
C PRO A 16 5.87 -5.79 25.02
N LEU A 17 6.00 -7.08 24.68
CA LEU A 17 5.32 -7.68 23.54
C LEU A 17 3.81 -7.61 23.74
N ASP A 18 3.16 -6.73 22.99
CA ASP A 18 1.72 -6.62 22.95
C ASP A 18 1.16 -7.43 21.75
N LEU A 19 0.61 -8.61 22.06
CA LEU A 19 -0.02 -9.46 21.04
C LEU A 19 -1.24 -8.78 20.41
N THR A 20 -1.89 -7.85 21.09
CA THR A 20 -3.01 -7.07 20.55
C THR A 20 -2.54 -6.18 19.40
N LYS A 21 -1.38 -5.51 19.54
CA LYS A 21 -0.75 -4.75 18.44
C LYS A 21 -0.44 -5.65 17.25
N LEU A 22 0.10 -6.85 17.48
CA LEU A 22 0.37 -7.82 16.42
C LEU A 22 -0.93 -8.25 15.72
N LYS A 23 -1.95 -8.64 16.47
CA LYS A 23 -3.26 -9.05 15.94
C LYS A 23 -3.92 -7.93 15.13
N HIS A 24 -3.94 -6.70 15.64
CA HIS A 24 -4.43 -5.54 14.89
C HIS A 24 -3.63 -5.28 13.61
N SER A 25 -2.30 -5.48 13.64
CA SER A 25 -1.48 -5.34 12.43
C SER A 25 -1.86 -6.38 11.36
N LEU A 26 -2.14 -7.62 11.76
CA LEU A 26 -2.58 -8.70 10.87
C LEU A 26 -4.00 -8.46 10.37
N ALA A 27 -4.94 -8.11 11.24
CA ALA A 27 -6.33 -7.84 10.88
C ALA A 27 -6.46 -6.74 9.82
N ARG A 28 -5.68 -5.66 9.92
CA ARG A 28 -5.63 -4.58 8.92
C ARG A 28 -5.23 -5.03 7.51
N SER A 29 -4.61 -6.20 7.37
CA SER A 29 -4.31 -6.76 6.05
C SER A 29 -5.52 -7.46 5.40
N GLY A 30 -6.68 -7.52 6.08
CA GLY A 30 -7.87 -8.25 5.63
C GLY A 30 -7.88 -9.71 6.08
N ALA A 31 -7.05 -10.08 7.05
CA ALA A 31 -7.01 -11.43 7.61
C ALA A 31 -8.27 -11.69 8.47
N ALA A 32 -8.97 -12.79 8.18
CA ALA A 32 -10.06 -13.28 9.03
C ALA A 32 -9.55 -13.55 10.46
N GLU A 33 -10.41 -13.34 11.46
CA GLU A 33 -10.05 -13.43 12.88
C GLU A 33 -9.38 -14.77 13.23
N ALA A 34 -9.92 -15.88 12.73
CA ALA A 34 -9.34 -17.22 12.94
C ALA A 34 -7.89 -17.34 12.41
N LEU A 35 -7.59 -16.70 11.27
CA LEU A 35 -6.24 -16.66 10.71
C LEU A 35 -5.33 -15.75 11.55
N VAL A 36 -5.82 -14.58 11.96
CA VAL A 36 -5.10 -13.65 12.84
C VAL A 36 -4.66 -14.36 14.13
N GLU A 37 -5.59 -15.06 14.78
CA GLU A 37 -5.33 -15.79 16.02
C GLU A 37 -4.31 -16.92 15.84
N ARG A 38 -4.39 -17.69 14.74
CA ARG A 38 -3.40 -18.74 14.46
C ARG A 38 -2.02 -18.17 14.19
N VAL A 39 -1.93 -17.13 13.35
CA VAL A 39 -0.65 -16.50 12.99
C VAL A 39 -0.02 -15.87 14.22
N ALA A 40 -0.79 -15.12 15.02
CA ALA A 40 -0.31 -14.47 16.24
C ALA A 40 0.25 -15.50 17.25
N ARG A 41 -0.46 -16.61 17.49
CA ARG A 41 0.02 -17.70 18.36
C ARG A 41 1.34 -18.31 17.87
N ARG A 42 1.43 -18.64 16.57
CA ARG A 42 2.64 -19.22 15.96
C ARG A 42 3.83 -18.26 15.93
N VAL A 43 3.58 -16.96 15.88
CA VAL A 43 4.63 -15.94 16.01
C VAL A 43 5.08 -15.85 17.45
N ALA A 44 4.15 -15.72 18.40
CA ALA A 44 4.44 -15.63 19.83
C ALA A 44 5.32 -16.80 20.32
N SER A 45 5.07 -18.03 19.84
CA SER A 45 5.86 -19.21 20.21
C SER A 45 7.31 -19.20 19.69
N LYS A 46 7.68 -18.25 18.82
CA LYS A 46 9.01 -18.12 18.20
C LYS A 46 9.71 -16.81 18.61
N VAL A 47 9.08 -16.01 19.46
CA VAL A 47 9.59 -14.70 19.86
C VAL A 47 10.52 -14.87 21.05
N GLU A 48 11.74 -14.37 20.89
CA GLU A 48 12.78 -14.31 21.91
C GLU A 48 12.75 -12.92 22.56
N ASN A 49 13.19 -12.83 23.83
CA ASN A 49 13.27 -11.55 24.54
C ASN A 49 14.26 -10.59 23.85
N GLY A 50 13.86 -9.33 23.68
CA GLY A 50 14.65 -8.32 22.97
C GLY A 50 14.61 -8.47 21.44
N ILE A 51 13.65 -9.21 20.88
CA ILE A 51 13.52 -9.32 19.43
C ILE A 51 13.31 -7.94 18.79
N PRO A 52 14.02 -7.57 17.72
CA PRO A 52 13.71 -6.33 17.01
C PRO A 52 12.31 -6.38 16.38
N THR A 53 11.56 -5.28 16.46
CA THR A 53 10.24 -5.10 15.79
C THR A 53 10.27 -5.53 14.32
N GLU A 54 11.39 -5.26 13.64
CA GLU A 54 11.65 -5.69 12.28
C GLU A 54 11.70 -7.23 12.12
N LYS A 55 12.35 -7.94 13.05
CA LYS A 55 12.43 -9.41 13.04
C LYS A 55 11.09 -10.03 13.42
N LEU A 56 10.36 -9.43 14.36
CA LEU A 56 8.98 -9.81 14.71
C LEU A 56 8.05 -9.69 13.51
N TYR A 57 8.10 -8.56 12.81
CA TYR A 57 7.36 -8.35 11.56
C TYR A 57 7.68 -9.43 10.53
N ARG A 58 8.97 -9.74 10.30
CA ARG A 58 9.37 -10.78 9.34
C ARG A 58 8.85 -12.17 9.73
N LEU A 59 8.79 -12.48 11.03
CA LEU A 59 8.18 -13.73 11.51
C LEU A 59 6.69 -13.78 11.18
N ALA A 60 5.96 -12.71 11.48
CA ALA A 60 4.53 -12.59 11.18
C ALA A 60 4.26 -12.69 9.67
N PHE A 61 5.02 -11.96 8.86
CA PHE A 61 4.93 -12.01 7.41
C PHE A 61 5.18 -13.43 6.87
N ARG A 62 6.25 -14.11 7.31
CA ARG A 62 6.54 -15.49 6.87
C ARG A 62 5.42 -16.45 7.26
N GLN A 63 4.85 -16.29 8.45
CA GLN A 63 3.76 -17.15 8.91
C GLN A 63 2.49 -16.91 8.11
N LEU A 64 2.15 -15.65 7.86
CA LEU A 64 1.01 -15.25 7.04
C LEU A 64 1.18 -15.72 5.59
N ARG A 65 2.38 -15.60 5.01
CA ARG A 65 2.70 -16.06 3.65
C ARG A 65 2.50 -17.56 3.45
N LYS A 66 2.77 -18.38 4.49
CA LYS A 66 2.53 -19.83 4.44
C LYS A 66 1.06 -20.19 4.39
N GLU A 67 0.18 -19.38 4.99
CA GLU A 67 -1.25 -19.69 5.09
C GLU A 67 -2.07 -18.99 3.99
N ARG A 68 -1.77 -17.73 3.70
CA ARG A 68 -2.46 -16.89 2.71
C ARG A 68 -1.51 -15.86 2.10
N ARG A 69 -0.99 -16.15 0.91
CA ARG A 69 -0.03 -15.29 0.21
C ARG A 69 -0.58 -13.90 -0.11
N HIS A 70 -1.80 -13.80 -0.63
CA HIS A 70 -2.44 -12.52 -0.94
C HIS A 70 -2.58 -11.61 0.30
N ILE A 71 -2.93 -12.17 1.45
CA ILE A 71 -3.03 -11.41 2.71
C ILE A 71 -1.64 -10.96 3.19
N SER A 72 -0.62 -11.81 3.02
CA SER A 72 0.76 -11.44 3.36
C SER A 72 1.29 -10.27 2.54
N ALA A 73 0.91 -10.17 1.26
CA ALA A 73 1.25 -9.03 0.42
C ALA A 73 0.71 -7.71 0.98
N ARG A 74 -0.59 -7.69 1.33
CA ARG A 74 -1.26 -6.55 1.96
C ARG A 74 -0.60 -6.18 3.30
N TYR A 75 -0.21 -7.18 4.09
CA TYR A 75 0.53 -6.97 5.34
C TYR A 75 1.92 -6.33 5.12
N SER A 76 2.55 -6.54 3.97
CA SER A 76 3.84 -5.93 3.59
C SER A 76 3.77 -4.62 2.86
N LEU A 77 2.58 -4.25 2.40
CA LEU A 77 2.40 -3.11 1.53
C LEU A 77 2.87 -1.79 2.17
N LYS A 78 2.57 -1.54 3.45
CA LYS A 78 3.02 -0.31 4.14
C LYS A 78 4.53 -0.14 4.06
N ARG A 79 5.25 -1.24 4.29
CA ARG A 79 6.71 -1.26 4.27
C ARG A 79 7.25 -1.13 2.86
N ALA A 80 6.63 -1.78 1.90
CA ALA A 80 7.00 -1.68 0.50
C ALA A 80 6.89 -0.24 -0.01
N VAL A 81 5.78 0.45 0.28
CA VAL A 81 5.58 1.85 -0.13
C VAL A 81 6.60 2.79 0.55
N MET A 82 6.96 2.56 1.82
CA MET A 82 8.04 3.32 2.47
C MET A 82 9.42 3.09 1.82
N GLN A 83 9.64 1.93 1.19
CA GLN A 83 10.89 1.56 0.53
C GLN A 83 11.01 2.06 -0.91
N LEU A 84 10.06 2.88 -1.39
CA LEU A 84 10.12 3.51 -2.71
C LEU A 84 11.28 4.51 -2.89
N GLY A 85 12.02 4.80 -1.81
CA GLY A 85 13.21 5.64 -1.85
C GLY A 85 12.88 7.13 -1.66
N PRO A 86 13.91 7.97 -1.48
CA PRO A 86 13.74 9.34 -1.01
C PRO A 86 13.41 10.34 -2.12
N THR A 87 13.46 9.94 -3.40
CA THR A 87 13.35 10.87 -4.54
C THR A 87 11.93 11.36 -4.80
N GLY A 88 10.91 10.79 -4.14
CA GLY A 88 9.49 11.11 -4.40
C GLY A 88 8.95 10.45 -5.67
N TYR A 89 9.70 10.51 -6.77
CA TYR A 89 9.28 10.04 -8.09
C TYR A 89 8.65 8.64 -8.16
N PRO A 90 9.20 7.58 -7.52
CA PRO A 90 8.53 6.27 -7.52
C PRO A 90 7.16 6.28 -6.82
N PHE A 91 6.96 7.15 -5.84
CA PHE A 91 5.66 7.32 -5.19
C PHE A 91 4.67 8.04 -6.12
N GLU A 92 5.10 9.07 -6.85
CA GLU A 92 4.29 9.78 -7.84
C GLU A 92 3.82 8.82 -8.95
N ARG A 93 4.75 8.01 -9.47
CA ARG A 93 4.43 6.94 -10.44
C ARG A 93 3.43 5.93 -9.91
N LEU A 94 3.52 5.57 -8.62
CA LEU A 94 2.54 4.69 -7.99
C LEU A 94 1.16 5.35 -7.96
N ILE A 95 1.06 6.63 -7.59
CA ILE A 95 -0.22 7.35 -7.57
C ILE A 95 -0.82 7.49 -8.97
N ALA A 96 -0.01 7.88 -9.96
CA ALA A 96 -0.43 7.92 -11.36
C ALA A 96 -0.95 6.55 -11.80
N ALA A 97 -0.21 5.48 -11.50
CA ALA A 97 -0.55 4.12 -11.87
C ALA A 97 -1.87 3.62 -11.27
N ILE A 98 -2.22 4.05 -10.05
CA ILE A 98 -3.52 3.77 -9.42
C ILE A 98 -4.62 4.51 -10.19
N LEU A 99 -4.44 5.82 -10.39
CA LEU A 99 -5.41 6.66 -11.12
C LEU A 99 -5.64 6.15 -12.55
N SER A 100 -4.60 5.67 -13.24
CA SER A 100 -4.79 5.09 -14.57
C SER A 100 -5.65 3.82 -14.58
N GLN A 101 -5.60 3.00 -13.53
CA GLN A 101 -6.46 1.82 -13.43
C GLN A 101 -7.91 2.19 -13.11
N GLU A 102 -8.12 3.30 -12.41
CA GLU A 102 -9.44 3.88 -12.18
C GLU A 102 -10.00 4.61 -13.41
N GLY A 103 -9.30 4.55 -14.56
CA GLY A 103 -9.79 5.07 -15.85
C GLY A 103 -9.29 6.47 -16.22
N TRP A 104 -8.41 7.07 -15.43
CA TRP A 104 -7.85 8.39 -15.73
C TRP A 104 -6.70 8.29 -16.74
N ARG A 105 -6.56 9.28 -17.62
CA ARG A 105 -5.30 9.51 -18.34
C ARG A 105 -4.36 10.26 -17.40
N THR A 106 -3.14 9.76 -17.20
CA THR A 106 -2.23 10.34 -16.20
C THR A 106 -0.85 10.68 -16.76
N GLU A 107 -0.28 11.79 -16.29
CA GLU A 107 1.09 12.22 -16.55
C GLU A 107 1.77 12.63 -15.22
N VAL A 108 3.09 12.44 -15.11
CA VAL A 108 3.88 12.68 -13.89
C VAL A 108 4.87 13.81 -14.14
N GLY A 109 5.02 14.74 -13.18
CA GLY A 109 5.97 15.85 -13.26
C GLY A 109 5.59 16.88 -14.33
N VAL A 110 4.34 17.33 -14.33
CA VAL A 110 3.79 18.24 -15.34
C VAL A 110 3.94 19.69 -14.89
N ASN A 111 4.55 20.53 -15.73
CA ASN A 111 4.60 21.97 -15.48
C ASN A 111 3.32 22.65 -15.97
N LEU A 112 2.60 23.33 -15.06
CA LEU A 112 1.42 24.14 -15.36
C LEU A 112 1.67 25.61 -14.97
N GLN A 113 1.12 26.52 -15.78
CA GLN A 113 1.26 27.97 -15.59
C GLN A 113 0.01 28.53 -14.89
N GLY A 114 0.18 29.05 -13.67
CA GLY A 114 -0.76 29.94 -12.98
C GLY A 114 -0.23 31.38 -13.00
N ALA A 115 -0.41 32.15 -11.93
CA ALA A 115 0.36 33.39 -11.76
C ALA A 115 1.87 33.11 -11.65
N VAL A 116 2.25 31.92 -11.17
CA VAL A 116 3.61 31.38 -11.25
C VAL A 116 3.62 29.98 -11.87
N ASN A 117 4.81 29.48 -12.23
CA ASN A 117 4.97 28.10 -12.69
C ASN A 117 4.89 27.12 -11.52
N HIS A 118 4.16 26.03 -11.73
CA HIS A 118 4.02 24.93 -10.77
C HIS A 118 4.33 23.60 -11.43
N GLU A 119 5.25 22.82 -10.84
CA GLU A 119 5.44 21.42 -11.19
C GLU A 119 4.46 20.56 -10.39
N ILE A 120 3.49 19.95 -11.07
CA ILE A 120 2.48 19.07 -10.48
C ILE A 120 2.98 17.64 -10.56
N ASP A 121 3.03 16.99 -9.40
CA ASP A 121 3.56 15.63 -9.27
C ASP A 121 2.78 14.62 -10.13
N VAL A 122 1.44 14.67 -10.11
CA VAL A 122 0.59 13.89 -11.04
C VAL A 122 -0.56 14.74 -11.55
N LEU A 123 -0.70 14.82 -12.87
CA LEU A 123 -1.89 15.31 -13.55
C LEU A 123 -2.71 14.10 -14.01
N ALA A 124 -3.99 14.06 -13.65
CA ALA A 124 -4.94 13.07 -14.10
C ALA A 124 -6.10 13.77 -14.82
N GLU A 125 -6.46 13.27 -16.00
CA GLU A 125 -7.50 13.84 -16.85
C GLU A 125 -8.51 12.76 -17.23
N TYR A 126 -9.78 13.12 -17.19
CA TYR A 126 -10.88 12.26 -17.62
C TYR A 126 -11.81 13.07 -18.52
N ALA A 127 -12.21 12.48 -19.64
CA ALA A 127 -13.16 13.09 -20.58
C ALA A 127 -14.28 12.12 -20.88
N SER A 128 -15.52 12.59 -20.77
CA SER A 128 -16.73 11.82 -21.06
C SER A 128 -17.77 12.70 -21.74
N GLY A 129 -18.00 12.45 -23.03
CA GLY A 129 -18.81 13.35 -23.85
C GLY A 129 -18.17 14.74 -23.91
N ASP A 130 -18.94 15.77 -23.58
CA ASP A 130 -18.48 17.17 -23.57
C ASP A 130 -17.87 17.58 -22.21
N GLU A 131 -17.91 16.71 -21.19
CA GLU A 131 -17.33 16.99 -19.88
C GLU A 131 -15.86 16.57 -19.83
N SER A 132 -15.02 17.46 -19.31
CA SER A 132 -13.60 17.22 -19.06
C SER A 132 -13.27 17.59 -17.63
N HIS A 133 -12.66 16.67 -16.90
CA HIS A 133 -12.26 16.82 -15.51
C HIS A 133 -10.76 16.66 -15.37
N ARG A 134 -10.15 17.51 -14.55
CA ARG A 134 -8.75 17.42 -14.16
C ARG A 134 -8.63 17.18 -12.67
N LEU A 135 -7.72 16.29 -12.31
CA LEU A 135 -7.27 16.06 -10.95
C LEU A 135 -5.77 16.34 -10.90
N LEU A 136 -5.41 17.41 -10.20
CA LEU A 136 -4.01 17.74 -9.90
C LEU A 136 -3.65 17.13 -8.56
N VAL A 137 -2.47 16.53 -8.47
CA VAL A 137 -2.05 15.81 -7.27
C VAL A 137 -0.68 16.31 -6.81
N GLU A 138 -0.60 16.67 -5.54
CA GLU A 138 0.65 16.83 -4.81
C GLU A 138 0.95 15.56 -4.00
N CYS A 139 2.10 14.95 -4.24
CA CYS A 139 2.62 13.82 -3.50
C CYS A 139 3.57 14.26 -2.37
N LYS A 140 3.42 13.65 -1.21
CA LYS A 140 4.33 13.79 -0.06
C LYS A 140 4.71 12.42 0.46
N HIS A 141 5.76 11.86 -0.11
CA HIS A 141 6.34 10.60 0.34
C HIS A 141 7.05 10.77 1.70
N LYS A 142 6.89 9.77 2.56
CA LYS A 142 7.45 9.70 3.90
C LYS A 142 8.27 8.43 4.05
N MET A 143 9.50 8.58 4.53
CA MET A 143 10.41 7.46 4.79
C MET A 143 10.09 6.73 6.11
N SER A 144 9.36 7.37 7.01
CA SER A 144 8.93 6.79 8.30
C SER A 144 7.41 6.63 8.36
N GLY A 145 6.95 5.49 8.86
CA GLY A 145 5.53 5.12 8.90
C GLY A 145 4.69 5.90 9.91
N ASP A 146 5.33 6.67 10.79
CA ASP A 146 4.69 7.56 11.76
C ASP A 146 4.77 9.04 11.37
N ALA A 147 5.50 9.36 10.30
CA ALA A 147 5.61 10.73 9.82
C ALA A 147 4.23 11.26 9.41
N LYS A 148 3.96 12.50 9.79
CA LYS A 148 2.72 13.19 9.48
C LYS A 148 2.94 14.26 8.41
N CYS A 149 1.89 14.52 7.64
CA CYS A 149 1.77 15.71 6.81
C CYS A 149 0.96 16.74 7.59
N ASP A 150 1.56 17.91 7.83
CA ASP A 150 1.03 18.94 8.70
C ASP A 150 0.17 19.96 7.95
N VAL A 151 -0.43 20.88 8.71
CA VAL A 151 -1.30 21.93 8.17
C VAL A 151 -0.53 22.92 7.29
N LYS A 152 0.77 23.17 7.56
CA LYS A 152 1.61 24.03 6.73
C LYS A 152 1.69 23.49 5.30
N THR A 153 1.86 22.18 5.17
CA THR A 153 1.87 21.53 3.85
C THR A 153 0.52 21.66 3.16
N ALA A 154 -0.59 21.44 3.87
CA ALA A 154 -1.93 21.59 3.31
C ALA A 154 -2.24 23.04 2.88
N LEU A 155 -1.84 24.04 3.68
CA LEU A 155 -1.94 25.47 3.35
C LEU A 155 -1.17 25.82 2.07
N TYR A 156 0.07 25.33 1.96
CA TYR A 156 0.89 25.52 0.76
C TYR A 156 0.22 24.94 -0.49
N VAL A 157 -0.25 23.69 -0.41
CA VAL A 157 -0.92 23.03 -1.55
C VAL A 157 -2.23 23.73 -1.92
N SER A 158 -3.00 24.19 -0.93
CA SER A 158 -4.21 24.98 -1.17
C SER A 158 -3.92 26.30 -1.90
N ALA A 159 -2.82 26.98 -1.57
CA ALA A 159 -2.40 28.18 -2.30
C ALA A 159 -2.07 27.87 -3.77
N ARG A 160 -1.42 26.73 -4.04
CA ARG A 160 -1.15 26.26 -5.41
C ARG A 160 -2.42 25.91 -6.16
N ALA A 161 -3.33 25.21 -5.50
CA ALA A 161 -4.64 24.87 -6.06
C ALA A 161 -5.40 26.14 -6.47
N ARG A 162 -5.38 27.17 -5.62
CA ARG A 162 -6.00 28.47 -5.92
C ARG A 162 -5.36 29.16 -7.13
N ASP A 163 -4.04 29.10 -7.26
CA ASP A 163 -3.34 29.74 -8.38
C ASP A 163 -3.60 29.05 -9.73
N LEU A 164 -3.84 27.74 -9.72
CA LEU A 164 -4.06 26.94 -10.93
C LEU A 164 -5.52 26.73 -11.30
N LEU A 165 -6.40 26.57 -10.31
CA LEU A 165 -7.80 26.18 -10.49
C LEU A 165 -8.80 27.22 -9.96
N GLY A 166 -8.35 28.23 -9.20
CA GLY A 166 -9.24 29.17 -8.52
C GLY A 166 -9.89 28.58 -7.27
N ASP A 167 -11.14 28.94 -6.99
CA ASP A 167 -11.89 28.32 -5.90
C ASP A 167 -12.25 26.87 -6.26
N LEU A 168 -12.07 25.95 -5.33
CA LEU A 168 -12.42 24.54 -5.51
C LEU A 168 -13.89 24.26 -5.18
N HIS A 169 -14.57 25.17 -4.49
CA HIS A 169 -15.98 24.98 -4.15
C HIS A 169 -16.86 24.96 -5.41
N GLY A 170 -17.46 23.81 -5.72
CA GLY A 170 -18.27 23.62 -6.93
C GLY A 170 -17.46 23.56 -8.22
N ASN A 171 -16.13 23.44 -8.12
CA ASN A 171 -15.26 23.22 -9.27
C ASN A 171 -15.29 21.72 -9.64
N SER A 172 -15.47 21.45 -10.92
CA SER A 172 -15.40 20.10 -11.50
C SER A 172 -13.98 19.54 -11.52
N ASP A 173 -12.98 20.42 -11.48
CA ASP A 173 -11.58 20.07 -11.32
C ASP A 173 -11.22 19.98 -9.82
N GLN A 174 -10.30 19.08 -9.50
CA GLN A 174 -9.91 18.79 -8.13
C GLN A 174 -8.40 18.94 -7.92
N PHE A 175 -8.03 19.21 -6.67
CA PHE A 175 -6.65 19.17 -6.23
C PHE A 175 -6.52 18.27 -5.00
N TRP A 176 -5.66 17.26 -5.06
CA TRP A 176 -5.44 16.31 -3.97
C TRP A 176 -4.04 16.44 -3.38
N LEU A 177 -3.96 16.36 -2.05
CA LEU A 177 -2.71 16.12 -1.32
C LEU A 177 -2.67 14.64 -0.90
N VAL A 178 -1.63 13.94 -1.37
CA VAL A 178 -1.49 12.49 -1.23
C VAL A 178 -0.22 12.15 -0.44
N THR A 179 -0.31 11.26 0.53
CA THR A 179 0.85 10.81 1.32
C THR A 179 0.77 9.33 1.69
N ASN A 180 1.90 8.63 1.78
CA ASN A 180 1.95 7.29 2.39
C ASN A 180 2.03 7.33 3.93
N GLY A 181 2.11 8.53 4.53
CA GLY A 181 2.03 8.77 5.96
C GLY A 181 0.59 8.96 6.45
N ARG A 182 0.41 9.87 7.40
CA ARG A 182 -0.91 10.30 7.94
C ARG A 182 -1.02 11.83 7.93
N PHE A 183 -2.23 12.36 7.98
CA PHE A 183 -2.45 13.81 8.17
C PHE A 183 -2.59 14.17 9.64
N THR A 184 -2.19 15.39 10.03
CA THR A 184 -2.55 15.96 11.34
C THR A 184 -4.03 16.33 11.38
N ALA A 185 -4.61 16.47 12.58
CA ALA A 185 -6.01 16.87 12.74
C ALA A 185 -6.28 18.23 12.06
N ASP A 186 -5.40 19.21 12.29
CA ASP A 186 -5.50 20.55 11.68
C ASP A 186 -5.42 20.51 10.15
N ALA A 187 -4.56 19.65 9.58
CA ALA A 187 -4.48 19.48 8.12
C ALA A 187 -5.80 18.94 7.55
N VAL A 188 -6.43 17.99 8.23
CA VAL A 188 -7.74 17.44 7.83
C VAL A 188 -8.85 18.48 7.95
N VAL A 189 -8.90 19.22 9.06
CA VAL A 189 -9.89 20.29 9.26
C VAL A 189 -9.75 21.36 8.20
N TYR A 190 -8.53 21.84 7.97
CA TYR A 190 -8.25 22.86 6.96
C TYR A 190 -8.61 22.38 5.55
N ALA A 191 -8.14 21.21 5.13
CA ALA A 191 -8.38 20.70 3.79
C ALA A 191 -9.88 20.58 3.47
N LYS A 192 -10.68 20.10 4.44
CA LYS A 192 -12.14 20.05 4.31
C LYS A 192 -12.76 21.44 4.11
N SER A 193 -12.29 22.45 4.83
CA SER A 193 -12.82 23.82 4.74
C SER A 193 -12.56 24.50 3.39
N VAL A 194 -11.63 23.98 2.59
CA VAL A 194 -11.24 24.53 1.28
C VAL A 194 -11.41 23.53 0.14
N HIS A 195 -12.13 22.43 0.36
CA HIS A 195 -12.36 21.36 -0.63
C HIS A 195 -11.09 20.75 -1.24
N LEU A 196 -9.97 20.76 -0.49
CA LEU A 196 -8.75 20.06 -0.87
C LEU A 196 -8.90 18.56 -0.58
N GLY A 197 -8.74 17.72 -1.60
CA GLY A 197 -8.84 16.27 -1.44
C GLY A 197 -7.65 15.71 -0.65
N LEU A 198 -7.89 14.75 0.24
CA LEU A 198 -6.86 14.10 1.04
C LEU A 198 -6.88 12.59 0.80
N LEU A 199 -5.71 12.03 0.50
CA LEU A 199 -5.50 10.59 0.45
C LEU A 199 -4.26 10.23 1.27
N SER A 200 -4.43 9.36 2.28
CA SER A 200 -3.32 8.83 3.06
C SER A 200 -3.37 7.33 3.19
N TRP A 201 -2.42 6.77 3.95
CA TRP A 201 -2.43 5.35 4.31
C TRP A 201 -3.73 4.92 5.01
N ASP A 202 -4.36 5.83 5.74
CA ASP A 202 -5.52 5.61 6.61
C ASP A 202 -6.69 6.57 6.36
N LEU A 203 -6.56 7.46 5.38
CA LEU A 203 -7.62 8.37 4.95
C LEU A 203 -7.97 8.18 3.47
N PRO A 204 -9.27 8.20 3.12
CA PRO A 204 -10.45 8.24 4.00
C PRO A 204 -10.50 7.09 5.04
N LYS A 205 -11.17 7.34 6.17
CA LYS A 205 -11.41 6.26 7.13
C LYS A 205 -12.47 5.34 6.56
N SER A 206 -12.08 4.14 6.18
CA SER A 206 -12.96 3.12 5.62
C SER A 206 -12.88 1.85 6.48
N PRO A 207 -13.94 1.01 6.53
CA PRO A 207 -13.87 -0.26 7.23
C PRO A 207 -12.76 -1.18 6.64
N PRO A 208 -12.24 -2.16 7.40
CA PRO A 208 -11.26 -3.12 6.89
C PRO A 208 -11.80 -3.84 5.64
N ILE A 209 -10.95 -4.08 4.64
CA ILE A 209 -11.35 -4.85 3.44
C ILE A 209 -11.68 -6.28 3.86
N ASN A 210 -12.88 -6.75 3.50
CA ASN A 210 -13.26 -8.15 3.56
C ASN A 210 -12.98 -8.80 2.20
N VAL A 211 -12.15 -9.85 2.18
CA VAL A 211 -11.66 -10.49 0.94
C VAL A 211 -12.74 -11.21 0.12
N HIS A 212 -13.95 -11.36 0.68
CA HIS A 212 -15.07 -12.05 0.04
C HIS A 212 -15.94 -11.14 -0.82
N ASP A 213 -15.75 -9.82 -0.78
CA ASP A 213 -16.56 -8.86 -1.54
C ASP A 213 -15.93 -8.48 -2.90
N TYR A 214 -14.93 -9.25 -3.35
CA TYR A 214 -14.20 -8.99 -4.59
C TYR A 214 -15.00 -9.50 -5.81
N ASP A 215 -16.21 -8.97 -6.04
CA ASP A 215 -16.94 -9.17 -7.30
C ASP A 215 -16.49 -8.08 -8.28
N ARG A 216 -15.54 -8.43 -9.17
CA ARG A 216 -15.15 -7.59 -10.30
C ARG A 216 -16.29 -7.57 -11.31
N LYS A 217 -17.20 -6.61 -11.15
CA LYS A 217 -18.06 -6.14 -12.23
C LYS A 217 -17.86 -4.66 -12.38
N SER A 218 -17.13 -4.30 -13.45
CA SER A 218 -17.27 -3.04 -14.19
C SER A 218 -17.75 -1.88 -13.32
N VAL A 219 -16.83 -1.26 -12.59
CA VAL A 219 -17.09 0.07 -12.02
C VAL A 219 -16.77 1.04 -13.16
N PRO A 220 -17.77 1.57 -13.89
CA PRO A 220 -17.50 2.73 -14.71
C PRO A 220 -16.97 3.84 -13.79
N PRO A 221 -16.09 4.73 -14.27
CA PRO A 221 -15.73 5.93 -13.53
C PRO A 221 -17.03 6.61 -13.06
N PRO A 222 -17.09 7.13 -11.82
CA PRO A 222 -18.33 7.65 -11.24
C PRO A 222 -18.94 8.66 -12.22
N ALA A 223 -20.06 8.25 -12.82
CA ALA A 223 -20.88 9.11 -13.65
C ALA A 223 -21.46 10.18 -12.73
N ALA A 224 -21.22 11.45 -13.08
CA ALA A 224 -21.56 12.65 -12.31
C ALA A 224 -20.77 12.80 -10.99
N VAL A 225 -19.86 13.76 -10.99
CA VAL A 225 -19.22 14.32 -9.80
C VAL A 225 -20.30 15.05 -8.96
N GLU A 226 -21.11 14.30 -8.20
CA GLU A 226 -21.34 14.74 -6.83
C GLU A 226 -20.02 14.57 -6.09
N LEU A 227 -19.71 15.52 -5.21
CA LEU A 227 -18.41 15.78 -4.59
C LEU A 227 -17.92 14.62 -3.68
N ASP A 228 -17.70 13.44 -4.24
CA ASP A 228 -17.36 12.24 -3.50
C ASP A 228 -15.84 12.18 -3.33
N LEU A 229 -15.40 12.52 -2.12
CA LEU A 229 -14.04 12.28 -1.66
C LEU A 229 -13.63 10.84 -1.98
N PRO A 230 -12.31 10.53 -2.11
CA PRO A 230 -11.89 9.13 -2.23
C PRO A 230 -12.57 8.31 -1.12
N GLN A 231 -13.30 7.25 -1.48
CA GLN A 231 -13.98 6.36 -0.53
C GLN A 231 -13.04 5.28 0.02
N ARG A 232 -11.90 5.08 -0.65
CA ARG A 232 -10.87 4.09 -0.35
C ARG A 232 -9.55 4.76 0.00
N ASN A 233 -8.91 4.36 1.08
CA ASN A 233 -7.56 4.84 1.42
C ASN A 233 -6.49 4.26 0.49
N LEU A 234 -5.27 4.80 0.58
CA LEU A 234 -4.18 4.44 -0.32
C LEU A 234 -3.88 2.92 -0.33
N ALA A 235 -3.91 2.27 0.84
CA ALA A 235 -3.63 0.83 0.92
C ALA A 235 -4.69 -0.02 0.21
N GLN A 236 -5.95 0.41 0.29
CA GLN A 236 -7.08 -0.21 -0.41
C GLN A 236 -6.93 -0.03 -1.91
N ARG A 237 -6.74 1.21 -2.38
CA ARG A 237 -6.58 1.52 -3.82
C ARG A 237 -5.42 0.74 -4.45
N ILE A 238 -4.26 0.65 -3.78
CA ILE A 238 -3.15 -0.17 -4.29
C ILE A 238 -3.56 -1.64 -4.48
N THR A 239 -4.33 -2.19 -3.55
CA THR A 239 -4.70 -3.61 -3.63
C THR A 239 -5.80 -3.85 -4.65
N ASP A 240 -6.81 -3.00 -4.68
CA ASP A 240 -7.97 -3.15 -5.54
C ASP A 240 -7.58 -2.95 -7.01
N GLU A 241 -6.69 -1.98 -7.27
CA GLU A 241 -6.17 -1.68 -8.60
C GLU A 241 -4.92 -2.50 -8.97
N LEU A 242 -4.53 -3.48 -8.15
CA LEU A 242 -3.33 -4.31 -8.32
C LEU A 242 -2.04 -3.49 -8.58
N ALA A 243 -1.97 -2.26 -8.07
CA ALA A 243 -0.84 -1.34 -8.24
C ALA A 243 0.30 -1.64 -7.25
N PHE A 244 0.67 -2.91 -7.09
CA PHE A 244 1.71 -3.30 -6.15
C PHE A 244 3.08 -2.77 -6.59
N PRO A 245 3.83 -2.06 -5.73
CA PRO A 245 5.18 -1.64 -6.06
C PRO A 245 6.15 -2.84 -6.04
N ILE A 246 7.21 -2.81 -6.85
CA ILE A 246 8.25 -3.85 -6.89
C ILE A 246 8.95 -4.05 -5.53
N THR A 247 8.87 -3.05 -4.65
CA THR A 247 9.39 -3.13 -3.28
C THR A 247 8.62 -4.13 -2.43
N CYS A 248 7.42 -4.58 -2.84
CA CYS A 248 6.68 -5.71 -2.27
C CYS A 248 7.39 -7.05 -2.50
N LEU A 249 8.17 -7.19 -3.57
CA LEU A 249 8.81 -8.46 -3.92
C LEU A 249 9.87 -8.83 -2.89
N THR A 250 9.62 -9.86 -2.10
CA THR A 250 10.56 -10.30 -1.06
C THR A 250 11.62 -11.26 -1.59
N SER A 251 11.40 -11.82 -2.78
CA SER A 251 12.40 -12.57 -3.56
C SER A 251 13.55 -11.69 -4.08
N LEU A 252 13.34 -10.36 -4.17
CA LEU A 252 14.36 -9.41 -4.59
C LEU A 252 15.13 -8.84 -3.39
N LYS A 253 16.47 -8.86 -3.49
CA LYS A 253 17.37 -8.12 -2.58
C LYS A 253 17.20 -6.61 -2.79
N GLN A 254 17.53 -5.81 -1.76
CA GLN A 254 17.42 -4.35 -1.85
C GLN A 254 18.18 -3.75 -3.03
N ARG A 255 19.38 -4.26 -3.34
CA ARG A 255 20.14 -3.83 -4.53
C ARG A 255 19.38 -4.03 -5.85
N HIS A 256 18.61 -5.12 -5.98
CA HIS A 256 17.84 -5.39 -7.21
C HIS A 256 16.62 -4.48 -7.28
N LYS A 257 15.97 -4.22 -6.14
CA LYS A 257 14.87 -3.25 -6.05
C LYS A 257 15.34 -1.85 -6.43
N GLN A 258 16.48 -1.42 -5.88
CA GLN A 258 17.05 -0.11 -6.18
C GLN A 258 17.38 0.00 -7.68
N GLN A 259 18.06 -1.00 -8.26
CA GLN A 259 18.36 -1.00 -9.69
C GLN A 259 17.11 -0.87 -10.56
N LEU A 260 16.03 -1.57 -10.21
CA LEU A 260 14.76 -1.43 -10.94
C LEU A 260 14.13 -0.03 -10.76
N LEU A 261 14.16 0.54 -9.56
CA LEU A 261 13.66 1.90 -9.31
C LEU A 261 14.48 2.95 -10.09
N ASP A 262 15.81 2.79 -10.15
CA ASP A 262 16.73 3.63 -10.92
C ASP A 262 16.43 3.53 -12.43
N ASP A 263 16.10 2.33 -12.91
CA ASP A 263 15.62 2.06 -14.27
C ASP A 263 14.17 2.54 -14.52
N ARG A 264 13.57 3.26 -13.55
CA ARG A 264 12.18 3.74 -13.58
C ARG A 264 11.16 2.61 -13.74
N ILE A 265 11.40 1.45 -13.11
CA ILE A 265 10.44 0.34 -13.01
C ILE A 265 9.94 0.31 -11.57
N VAL A 266 8.65 0.60 -11.37
CA VAL A 266 8.09 0.86 -10.03
C VAL A 266 7.08 -0.20 -9.63
N LEU A 267 6.33 -0.77 -10.58
CA LEU A 267 5.20 -1.65 -10.31
C LEU A 267 5.51 -3.10 -10.67
N CYS A 268 4.95 -4.03 -9.90
CA CYS A 268 5.01 -5.46 -10.17
C CYS A 268 4.43 -5.80 -11.55
N ARG A 269 3.34 -5.15 -11.98
CA ARG A 269 2.72 -5.39 -13.29
C ARG A 269 3.64 -5.06 -14.46
N GLU A 270 4.56 -4.11 -14.31
CA GLU A 270 5.55 -3.81 -15.35
C GLU A 270 6.52 -4.98 -15.53
N LEU A 271 6.96 -5.60 -14.42
CA LEU A 271 7.82 -6.79 -14.48
C LEU A 271 7.10 -8.03 -15.01
N ASP A 272 5.80 -8.15 -14.74
CA ASP A 272 4.97 -9.26 -15.23
C ASP A 272 4.73 -9.14 -16.74
N ALA A 273 4.41 -7.93 -17.23
CA ALA A 273 4.26 -7.63 -18.65
C ALA A 273 5.58 -7.71 -19.43
N HIS A 274 6.71 -7.41 -18.78
CA HIS A 274 8.04 -7.38 -19.39
C HIS A 274 9.06 -8.26 -18.62
N PRO A 275 8.95 -9.61 -18.70
CA PRO A 275 9.84 -10.52 -17.97
C PRO A 275 11.33 -10.40 -18.33
N GLU A 276 11.64 -9.81 -19.49
CA GLU A 276 12.99 -9.48 -19.94
C GLU A 276 13.70 -8.47 -19.02
N LEU A 277 12.95 -7.62 -18.30
CA LEU A 277 13.52 -6.66 -17.34
C LEU A 277 14.27 -7.36 -16.21
N LEU A 278 13.87 -8.60 -15.86
CA LEU A 278 14.56 -9.42 -14.86
C LEU A 278 15.95 -9.89 -15.31
N GLN A 279 16.25 -9.89 -16.61
CA GLN A 279 17.55 -10.31 -17.13
C GLN A 279 18.66 -9.34 -16.70
N LYS A 280 18.33 -8.04 -16.57
CA LYS A 280 19.27 -6.99 -16.14
C LYS A 280 19.76 -7.16 -14.69
N LEU A 281 19.04 -7.94 -13.89
CA LEU A 281 19.30 -8.11 -12.45
C LEU A 281 20.33 -9.20 -12.12
N ARG A 282 20.89 -9.88 -13.15
CA ARG A 282 21.88 -10.97 -12.98
C ARG A 282 21.41 -12.06 -11.99
N LEU A 283 20.12 -12.37 -12.02
CA LEU A 283 19.51 -13.43 -11.20
C LEU A 283 19.79 -14.81 -11.79
N ASP A 284 19.95 -15.82 -10.93
CA ASP A 284 19.97 -17.22 -11.35
C ASP A 284 18.56 -17.73 -11.74
N ALA A 285 18.48 -18.94 -12.30
CA ALA A 285 17.22 -19.51 -12.76
C ALA A 285 16.20 -19.75 -11.61
N ALA A 286 16.68 -20.16 -10.43
CA ALA A 286 15.82 -20.41 -9.28
C ALA A 286 15.24 -19.10 -8.74
N GLN A 287 16.06 -18.05 -8.63
CA GLN A 287 15.67 -16.71 -8.24
C GLN A 287 14.63 -16.12 -9.21
N ARG A 288 14.86 -16.23 -10.52
CA ARG A 288 13.87 -15.77 -11.53
C ARG A 288 12.53 -16.50 -11.40
N THR A 289 12.57 -17.81 -11.18
CA THR A 289 11.35 -18.61 -10.97
C THR A 289 10.62 -18.17 -9.71
N GLU A 290 11.35 -17.87 -8.63
CA GLU A 290 10.75 -17.39 -7.39
C GLU A 290 10.10 -16.01 -7.55
N VAL A 291 10.76 -15.07 -8.25
CA VAL A 291 10.22 -13.74 -8.54
C VAL A 291 8.94 -13.85 -9.37
N ARG A 292 8.94 -14.65 -10.44
CA ARG A 292 7.75 -14.85 -11.29
C ARG A 292 6.58 -15.46 -10.53
N ARG A 293 6.84 -16.45 -9.67
CA ARG A 293 5.82 -17.01 -8.79
C ARG A 293 5.25 -15.95 -7.84
N GLU A 294 6.11 -15.12 -7.24
CA GLU A 294 5.65 -14.03 -6.36
C GLU A 294 4.84 -12.97 -7.10
N LEU A 295 5.22 -12.62 -8.34
CA LEU A 295 4.45 -11.74 -9.21
C LEU A 295 3.06 -12.32 -9.52
N PHE A 296 3.01 -13.58 -9.93
CA PHE A 296 1.74 -14.28 -10.19
C PHE A 296 0.83 -14.27 -8.95
N ASP A 297 1.37 -14.65 -7.79
CA ASP A 297 0.62 -14.67 -6.52
C ASP A 297 0.05 -13.28 -6.13
N LEU A 298 0.75 -12.19 -6.48
CA LEU A 298 0.34 -10.82 -6.20
C LEU A 298 -0.74 -10.32 -7.15
N LEU A 299 -0.56 -10.60 -8.44
CA LEU A 299 -1.40 -10.05 -9.51
C LEU A 299 -2.63 -10.92 -9.82
N HIS A 300 -2.64 -12.18 -9.36
CA HIS A 300 -3.72 -13.15 -9.57
C HIS A 300 -4.21 -13.74 -8.23
N PRO A 301 -4.75 -12.92 -7.31
CA PRO A 301 -5.11 -13.39 -5.96
C PRO A 301 -6.29 -14.39 -5.93
N LEU A 302 -7.14 -14.42 -6.96
CA LEU A 302 -8.34 -15.26 -7.03
C LEU A 302 -8.08 -16.67 -7.58
N THR A 303 -6.94 -16.93 -8.22
CA THR A 303 -6.60 -18.27 -8.74
C THR A 303 -6.02 -19.20 -7.68
N LEU A 304 -5.84 -18.70 -6.45
CA LEU A 304 -5.32 -19.45 -5.32
C LEU A 304 -6.49 -19.88 -4.43
N GLU A 305 -7.16 -20.96 -4.81
CA GLU A 305 -7.99 -21.69 -3.84
C GLU A 305 -7.14 -22.02 -2.61
N PRO A 306 -7.72 -22.01 -1.39
CA PRO A 306 -6.98 -22.35 -0.20
C PRO A 306 -6.43 -23.76 -0.35
N SER A 307 -5.10 -23.88 -0.40
CA SER A 307 -4.48 -25.19 -0.17
C SER A 307 -5.06 -25.74 1.14
N PRO A 308 -5.57 -26.97 1.16
CA PRO A 308 -6.05 -27.58 2.39
C PRO A 308 -4.94 -27.47 3.44
N PRO A 309 -5.28 -27.22 4.72
CA PRO A 309 -4.29 -27.18 5.78
C PRO A 309 -3.43 -28.44 5.67
N SER A 310 -2.10 -28.28 5.59
CA SER A 310 -1.22 -29.45 5.51
C SER A 310 -1.49 -30.30 6.75
N THR A 311 -2.09 -31.48 6.54
CA THR A 311 -2.33 -32.48 7.57
C THR A 311 -0.98 -32.96 8.09
N ARG A 312 -0.47 -32.30 9.13
CA ARG A 312 0.59 -32.78 10.00
C ARG A 312 0.28 -32.58 11.49
N ASP A 313 -0.99 -32.38 11.80
CA ASP A 313 -1.54 -32.58 13.13
C ASP A 313 -2.70 -33.58 12.98
N GLU A 314 -2.38 -34.84 12.67
CA GLU A 314 -3.27 -35.94 13.03
C GLU A 314 -3.18 -36.12 14.55
N PRO A 315 -4.31 -36.15 15.29
CA PRO A 315 -4.26 -36.66 16.65
C PRO A 315 -3.81 -38.13 16.61
N PRO A 316 -3.09 -38.64 17.62
CA PRO A 316 -2.76 -40.05 17.66
C PRO A 316 -4.07 -40.85 17.62
N GLY A 317 -4.19 -41.73 16.64
CA GLY A 317 -5.27 -42.71 16.56
C GLY A 317 -5.34 -43.52 17.86
N PRO A 318 -6.51 -44.06 18.22
CA PRO A 318 -6.70 -44.74 19.49
C PRO A 318 -5.71 -45.91 19.61
N GLU A 319 -4.95 -45.92 20.71
CA GLU A 319 -4.21 -47.09 21.17
C GLU A 319 -5.21 -48.22 21.37
N LEU A 320 -5.21 -49.16 20.42
CA LEU A 320 -5.63 -50.52 20.68
C LEU A 320 -4.55 -51.14 21.57
N LEU A 321 -4.97 -51.67 22.73
CA LEU A 321 -4.66 -53.01 23.27
C LEU A 321 -4.76 -53.03 24.82
N PRO A 322 -4.95 -54.20 25.47
CA PRO A 322 -4.98 -55.56 24.93
C PRO A 322 -6.37 -56.19 24.75
#